data_AF-K7KQ99-F1
#
_entry.id   AF-K7KQ99-F1
#
_cell.length_a   1.000
_cell.length_b   1.000
_cell.length_c   1.000
_cell.angle_alpha   90.00
_cell.angle_beta   90.00
_cell.angle_gamma   90.00
#
_symmetry.space_group_name_H-M   'P 1'
#
loop_
_entity.id
_entity.type
_entity.pdbx_description
1 polymer ?
#
loop_
_entity_poly.entity_id
_entity_poly.type
_entity_poly.pdbx_seq_one_letter_code
_entity_poly.pdbx_strand_id
1 'polypeptide(L)'
;MGEITYEMKDLAYCYRIIEVPTDLLSLSADNTRWLSEVENCKVRKMDAMFNAAYFALNLCDNMQGCGGANHTPCLQRKILDYFSGVDNADFCKKIGQSSPFLRADLKVFLQSNSHARFTPRAVARVMHGIASPAYPSTAWSKTHFWGRYTHIDFKEVMEAAKEELKNFVGKDTL
;
A
#
# COMPACT_ATOMS: atom_id res chain seq x y z
N MET A 1 12.08 51.07 -1.66
CA MET A 1 11.90 49.61 -1.84
C MET A 1 11.28 49.08 -0.57
N GLY A 2 10.04 48.59 -0.62
CA GLY A 2 9.34 48.10 0.57
C GLY A 2 9.80 46.68 0.90
N GLU A 3 10.48 46.51 2.03
CA GLU A 3 10.84 45.19 2.54
C GLU A 3 9.57 44.42 2.91
N ILE A 4 9.38 43.26 2.28
CA ILE A 4 8.32 42.32 2.63
C ILE A 4 8.82 41.53 3.83
N THR A 5 8.34 41.88 5.02
CA THR A 5 8.51 41.06 6.22
C THR A 5 7.45 39.96 6.22
N TYR A 6 7.87 38.70 6.09
CA TYR A 6 7.00 37.56 6.33
C TYR A 6 7.29 37.00 7.74
N GLU A 7 6.22 36.68 8.46
CA GLU A 7 6.30 36.06 9.79
C GLU A 7 5.91 34.59 9.66
N MET A 8 6.83 33.68 9.96
CA MET A 8 6.59 32.24 9.93
C MET A 8 5.81 31.86 11.18
N LYS A 9 4.47 31.89 11.11
CA LYS A 9 3.62 31.31 12.16
C LYS A 9 3.72 29.79 12.10
N ASP A 10 3.91 29.17 13.25
CA ASP A 10 3.97 27.72 13.40
C ASP A 10 2.66 27.08 12.91
N LEU A 11 2.72 26.40 11.77
CA LEU A 11 1.57 25.76 11.11
C LEU A 11 0.94 24.66 11.97
N ALA A 12 1.63 24.19 13.03
CA ALA A 12 1.12 23.17 13.93
C ALA A 12 -0.08 23.65 14.79
N TYR A 13 -0.26 24.97 14.97
CA TYR A 13 -1.25 25.53 15.88
C TYR A 13 -2.67 25.74 15.31
N CYS A 14 -2.98 25.24 14.11
CA CYS A 14 -4.33 25.38 13.53
C CYS A 14 -5.40 24.53 14.23
N TYR A 15 -5.01 23.65 15.17
CA TYR A 15 -5.93 22.81 15.92
C TYR A 15 -5.72 22.99 17.42
N ARG A 16 -6.82 23.12 18.16
CA ARG A 16 -6.83 23.15 19.62
C ARG A 16 -7.49 21.87 20.12
N ILE A 17 -6.81 21.16 21.02
CA ILE A 17 -7.41 20.02 21.72
C ILE A 17 -8.51 20.57 22.63
N ILE A 18 -9.76 20.28 22.29
CA ILE A 18 -10.93 20.71 23.08
C ILE A 18 -11.09 19.81 24.30
N GLU A 19 -10.88 18.52 24.11
CA GLU A 19 -11.00 17.49 25.14
C GLU A 19 -9.80 16.54 25.03
N VAL A 20 -9.10 16.32 26.15
CA VAL A 20 -7.96 15.41 26.19
C VAL A 20 -8.52 13.98 26.23
N PRO A 21 -8.21 13.12 25.24
CA PRO A 21 -8.71 11.75 25.21
C PRO A 21 -8.23 10.99 26.45
N THR A 22 -9.15 10.31 27.12
CA THR A 22 -8.84 9.48 28.29
C THR A 22 -8.08 8.21 27.91
N ASP A 23 -8.29 7.70 26.69
CA ASP A 23 -7.61 6.54 26.14
C ASP A 23 -6.98 6.87 24.78
N LEU A 24 -5.68 7.18 24.81
CA LEU A 24 -4.89 7.45 23.61
C LEU A 24 -4.72 6.21 22.72
N LEU A 25 -4.74 5.00 23.29
CA LEU A 25 -4.58 3.77 22.52
C LEU A 25 -5.82 3.51 21.67
N SER A 26 -7.01 3.62 22.27
CA SER A 26 -8.27 3.51 21.55
C SER A 26 -8.38 4.54 20.43
N LEU A 27 -8.07 5.81 20.72
CA LEU A 27 -8.07 6.87 19.70
C LEU A 27 -7.12 6.56 18.55
N SER A 28 -5.91 6.06 18.85
CA SER A 28 -4.94 5.70 17.80
C SER A 28 -5.42 4.55 16.93
N ALA A 29 -6.11 3.57 17.52
CA ALA A 29 -6.68 2.43 16.81
C ALA A 29 -7.83 2.86 15.89
N ASP A 30 -8.72 3.74 16.39
CA ASP A 30 -9.83 4.28 15.61
C ASP A 30 -9.34 5.16 14.46
N ASN A 31 -8.36 6.03 14.70
CA ASN A 31 -7.72 6.81 13.63
C ASN A 31 -7.07 5.90 12.59
N THR A 32 -6.39 4.84 13.02
CA THR A 32 -5.77 3.87 12.10
C THR A 32 -6.82 3.17 11.24
N ARG A 33 -7.95 2.76 11.85
CA ARG A 33 -9.07 2.13 11.13
C ARG A 33 -9.67 3.10 10.10
N TRP A 34 -10.00 4.32 10.52
CA TRP A 34 -10.59 5.32 9.64
C TRP A 34 -9.66 5.70 8.48
N LEU A 35 -8.37 5.93 8.77
CA LEU A 35 -7.39 6.22 7.72
C LEU A 35 -7.22 5.06 6.74
N SER A 36 -7.31 3.81 7.21
CA SER A 36 -7.29 2.63 6.35
C SER A 36 -8.52 2.58 5.43
N GLU A 37 -9.70 2.93 5.93
CA GLU A 37 -10.93 3.02 5.12
C GLU A 37 -10.82 4.12 4.06
N VAL A 38 -10.28 5.28 4.43
CA VAL A 38 -10.03 6.38 3.50
C VAL A 38 -9.04 5.97 2.43
N GLU A 39 -7.90 5.37 2.81
CA GLU A 39 -6.90 4.84 1.88
C GLU A 39 -7.53 3.86 0.89
N ASN A 40 -8.21 2.83 1.39
CA ASN A 40 -8.88 1.82 0.55
C ASN A 40 -9.89 2.45 -0.42
N CYS A 41 -10.67 3.42 0.03
CA CYS A 41 -11.62 4.14 -0.82
C CYS A 41 -10.90 4.89 -1.95
N LYS A 42 -9.79 5.56 -1.66
CA LYS A 42 -9.01 6.31 -2.66
C LYS A 42 -8.33 5.38 -3.66
N VAL A 43 -7.70 4.30 -3.19
CA VAL A 43 -7.07 3.29 -4.05
C VAL A 43 -8.10 2.65 -4.98
N ARG A 44 -9.27 2.24 -4.46
CA ARG A 44 -10.37 1.68 -5.28
C ARG A 44 -10.82 2.61 -6.41
N LYS A 45 -10.82 3.93 -6.19
CA LYS A 45 -11.17 4.90 -7.24
C LYS A 45 -10.12 4.96 -8.34
N MET A 46 -8.84 4.91 -7.98
CA MET A 46 -7.74 4.83 -8.95
C MET A 46 -7.79 3.51 -9.72
N ASP A 47 -8.01 2.38 -9.04
CA ASP A 47 -8.15 1.07 -9.68
C ASP A 47 -9.32 1.04 -10.66
N ALA A 48 -10.47 1.63 -10.29
CA ALA A 48 -11.62 1.72 -11.18
C ALA A 48 -11.29 2.46 -12.48
N MET A 49 -10.59 3.61 -12.39
CA MET A 49 -10.14 4.34 -13.58
C MET A 49 -9.12 3.57 -14.39
N PHE A 50 -8.10 3.00 -13.74
CA PHE A 50 -7.08 2.20 -14.40
C PHE A 50 -7.70 1.03 -15.16
N ASN A 51 -8.61 0.29 -14.52
CA ASN A 51 -9.30 -0.85 -15.12
C ASN A 51 -10.17 -0.44 -16.31
N ALA A 52 -10.86 0.70 -16.23
CA ALA A 52 -11.64 1.22 -17.35
C ALA A 52 -10.75 1.53 -18.56
N ALA A 53 -9.63 2.23 -18.36
CA ALA A 53 -8.67 2.55 -19.40
C ALA A 53 -7.98 1.29 -19.96
N TYR A 54 -7.52 0.40 -19.09
CA TYR A 54 -6.88 -0.86 -19.49
C TYR A 54 -7.82 -1.73 -20.32
N PHE A 55 -9.08 -1.88 -19.89
CA PHE A 55 -10.10 -2.62 -20.64
C PHE A 55 -10.31 -2.02 -22.03
N ALA A 56 -10.48 -0.69 -22.11
CA ALA A 56 -10.69 0.00 -23.37
C ALA A 56 -9.54 -0.22 -24.36
N LEU A 57 -8.29 -0.19 -23.89
CA LEU A 57 -7.10 -0.29 -24.74
C LEU A 57 -6.67 -1.73 -25.06
N ASN A 58 -6.87 -2.67 -24.13
CA ASN A 58 -6.25 -4.00 -24.22
C ASN A 58 -7.24 -5.17 -24.28
N LEU A 59 -8.53 -4.94 -23.95
CA LEU A 59 -9.51 -6.03 -23.81
C LEU A 59 -10.81 -5.79 -24.60
N CYS A 60 -11.06 -4.62 -25.20
CA CYS A 60 -12.26 -4.44 -26.06
C CYS A 60 -12.09 -5.28 -27.32
N ASP A 61 -12.86 -6.35 -27.46
CA ASP A 61 -12.92 -7.16 -28.69
C ASP A 61 -13.74 -6.49 -29.82
N ASN A 62 -13.97 -5.17 -29.77
CA ASN A 62 -14.84 -4.42 -30.70
C ASN A 62 -16.31 -4.89 -30.76
N MET A 63 -16.74 -5.73 -29.83
CA MET A 63 -18.07 -6.36 -29.83
C MET A 63 -19.19 -5.47 -29.25
N GLN A 64 -18.87 -4.27 -28.77
CA GLN A 64 -19.80 -3.42 -28.01
C GLN A 64 -19.98 -2.02 -28.60
N GLY A 65 -20.01 -1.93 -29.93
CA GLY A 65 -20.13 -0.66 -30.66
C GLY A 65 -18.87 0.21 -30.62
N CYS A 66 -17.75 -0.33 -30.12
CA CYS A 66 -16.40 0.25 -30.20
C CYS A 66 -15.80 -0.12 -31.57
N GLY A 67 -15.16 0.82 -32.27
CA GLY A 67 -14.72 0.62 -33.66
C GLY A 67 -13.33 1.18 -33.94
N GLY A 68 -12.43 0.34 -34.44
CA GLY A 68 -11.03 0.73 -34.68
C GLY A 68 -10.34 1.19 -33.39
N ALA A 69 -9.70 2.35 -33.42
CA ALA A 69 -9.09 2.97 -32.23
C ALA A 69 -10.08 3.75 -31.35
N ASN A 70 -11.37 3.84 -31.73
CA ASN A 70 -12.37 4.59 -30.97
C ASN A 70 -13.03 3.72 -29.90
N HIS A 71 -12.45 3.75 -28.70
CA HIS A 71 -12.96 3.06 -27.51
C HIS A 71 -13.81 3.94 -26.57
N THR A 72 -14.18 5.16 -26.98
CA THR A 72 -15.04 6.07 -26.19
C THR A 72 -16.33 5.40 -25.68
N PRO A 73 -17.07 4.59 -26.48
CA PRO A 73 -18.27 3.91 -25.98
C PRO A 73 -17.99 2.93 -24.85
N CYS A 74 -16.85 2.22 -24.88
CA CYS A 74 -16.45 1.29 -23.81
C CYS A 74 -16.11 2.00 -22.52
N LEU A 75 -15.39 3.13 -22.61
CA LEU A 75 -15.10 3.99 -21.46
C LEU A 75 -16.39 4.54 -20.86
N GLN A 76 -17.29 5.08 -21.67
CA GLN A 76 -18.59 5.58 -21.20
C GLN A 76 -19.39 4.50 -20.47
N ARG A 77 -19.41 3.27 -21.00
CA ARG A 77 -20.07 2.15 -20.33
C ARG A 77 -19.44 1.83 -18.97
N LYS A 78 -18.12 1.77 -18.88
CA LYS A 78 -17.42 1.54 -17.60
C LYS A 78 -17.67 2.67 -16.59
N ILE A 79 -17.79 3.91 -17.06
CA ILE A 79 -18.15 5.06 -16.21
C ILE A 79 -19.59 4.91 -15.69
N LEU A 80 -20.54 4.53 -16.56
CA LEU A 80 -21.93 4.29 -16.17
C LEU A 80 -22.05 3.14 -15.17
N ASP A 81 -21.33 2.03 -15.39
CA ASP A 81 -21.28 0.90 -14.46
C ASP A 81 -20.76 1.33 -13.07
N TYR A 82 -19.72 2.18 -13.02
CA TYR A 82 -19.19 2.69 -11.78
C TYR A 82 -20.22 3.52 -10.99
N PHE A 83 -20.94 4.43 -11.66
CA PHE A 83 -21.94 5.29 -11.03
C PHE A 83 -23.26 4.58 -10.73
N SER A 84 -23.57 3.46 -11.39
CA SER A 84 -24.72 2.61 -11.07
C SER A 84 -24.46 1.66 -9.89
N GLY A 85 -23.24 1.63 -9.35
CA GLY A 85 -22.87 0.76 -8.24
C GLY A 85 -22.57 -0.68 -8.66
N VAL A 86 -22.38 -0.95 -9.95
CA VAL A 86 -21.94 -2.27 -10.43
C VAL A 86 -20.47 -2.44 -10.08
N ASP A 87 -20.21 -3.18 -9.00
CA ASP A 87 -18.88 -3.40 -8.46
C ASP A 87 -18.07 -4.32 -9.42
N ASN A 88 -17.36 -3.72 -10.38
CA ASN A 88 -16.40 -4.40 -11.26
C ASN A 88 -15.09 -4.72 -10.49
N ALA A 89 -15.21 -5.45 -9.37
CA ALA A 89 -14.11 -5.77 -8.47
C ALA A 89 -13.10 -6.80 -9.04
N ASP A 90 -13.38 -7.38 -10.21
CA ASP A 90 -12.68 -8.59 -10.66
C ASP A 90 -11.23 -8.37 -11.14
N PHE A 91 -10.80 -7.15 -11.46
CA PHE A 91 -9.41 -6.93 -11.89
C PHE A 91 -8.42 -6.65 -10.75
N CYS A 92 -8.87 -6.14 -9.59
CA CYS A 92 -7.97 -5.88 -8.46
C CYS A 92 -7.52 -7.17 -7.75
N LYS A 93 -8.09 -8.33 -8.11
CA LYS A 93 -7.71 -9.66 -7.58
C LYS A 93 -6.33 -10.16 -8.01
N LYS A 94 -5.52 -9.39 -8.74
CA LYS A 94 -4.16 -9.82 -9.13
C LYS A 94 -3.14 -9.74 -8.00
N ILE A 95 -3.48 -9.11 -6.88
CA ILE A 95 -2.67 -9.21 -5.68
C ILE A 95 -2.95 -10.57 -5.05
N GLY A 96 -1.99 -11.49 -5.19
CA GLY A 96 -2.06 -12.82 -4.63
C GLY A 96 -2.19 -12.75 -3.12
N GLN A 97 -3.15 -13.49 -2.55
CA GLN A 97 -3.37 -13.49 -1.10
C GLN A 97 -2.32 -14.28 -0.32
N SER A 98 -1.51 -15.11 -0.99
CA SER A 98 -0.52 -15.93 -0.31
C SER A 98 0.52 -16.47 -1.30
N SER A 99 1.76 -16.58 -0.83
CA SER A 99 2.80 -17.38 -1.48
C SER A 99 3.27 -18.44 -0.49
N PRO A 100 3.37 -19.71 -0.92
CA PRO A 100 3.85 -20.80 -0.06
C PRO A 100 5.29 -20.58 0.40
N PHE A 101 6.06 -19.74 -0.31
CA PHE A 101 7.46 -19.45 0.00
C PHE A 101 7.65 -18.23 0.89
N LEU A 102 6.62 -17.40 1.10
CA LEU A 102 6.75 -16.11 1.79
C LEU A 102 7.40 -16.25 3.17
N ARG A 103 6.91 -17.18 4.00
CA ARG A 103 7.47 -17.38 5.35
C ARG A 103 8.90 -17.92 5.33
N ALA A 104 9.20 -18.83 4.41
CA ALA A 104 10.55 -19.39 4.27
C ALA A 104 11.55 -18.30 3.86
N ASP A 105 11.20 -17.47 2.87
CA ASP A 105 12.05 -16.39 2.39
C ASP A 105 12.20 -15.29 3.46
N LEU A 106 11.13 -14.94 4.19
CA LEU A 106 11.21 -14.03 5.34
C LEU A 106 12.19 -14.53 6.40
N LYS A 107 12.14 -15.82 6.73
CA LYS A 107 13.05 -16.44 7.71
C LYS A 107 14.51 -16.37 7.24
N VAL A 108 14.79 -16.72 5.99
CA VAL A 108 16.15 -16.64 5.42
C VAL A 108 16.63 -15.18 5.38
N PHE A 109 15.76 -14.24 5.03
CA PHE A 109 16.06 -12.81 5.02
C PHE A 109 16.44 -12.32 6.43
N LEU A 110 15.66 -12.66 7.45
CA LEU A 110 15.93 -12.25 8.84
C LEU A 110 17.24 -12.87 9.35
N GLN A 111 17.49 -14.15 9.08
CA GLN A 111 18.73 -14.83 9.44
C GLN A 111 19.96 -14.21 8.77
N SER A 112 19.86 -13.87 7.49
CA SER A 112 20.96 -13.26 6.73
C SER A 112 21.26 -11.82 7.15
N ASN A 113 20.31 -11.17 7.82
CA ASN A 113 20.39 -9.76 8.24
C ASN A 113 20.19 -9.60 9.75
N SER A 114 20.64 -10.57 10.55
CA SER A 114 20.50 -10.57 12.02
C SER A 114 21.13 -9.36 12.71
N HIS A 115 22.08 -8.70 12.06
CA HIS A 115 22.71 -7.47 12.53
C HIS A 115 21.80 -6.23 12.46
N ALA A 116 20.69 -6.30 11.71
CA ALA A 116 19.76 -5.19 11.49
C ALA A 116 18.47 -5.36 12.31
N ARG A 117 17.98 -4.26 12.91
CA ARG A 117 16.79 -4.26 13.76
C ARG A 117 15.52 -3.88 13.01
N PHE A 118 14.83 -4.88 12.46
CA PHE A 118 13.61 -4.63 11.70
C PHE A 118 12.35 -4.49 12.55
N THR A 119 11.44 -3.65 12.05
CA THR A 119 10.01 -3.73 12.39
C THR A 119 9.28 -4.56 11.33
N PRO A 120 8.09 -5.14 11.62
CA PRO A 120 7.33 -5.88 10.61
C PRO A 120 7.07 -5.05 9.34
N ARG A 121 6.77 -3.75 9.52
CA ARG A 121 6.60 -2.81 8.41
C ARG A 121 7.87 -2.60 7.61
N ALA A 122 9.04 -2.55 8.26
CA ALA A 122 10.32 -2.41 7.55
C ALA A 122 10.62 -3.63 6.68
N VAL A 123 10.37 -4.84 7.19
CA VAL A 123 10.52 -6.08 6.41
C VAL A 123 9.57 -6.07 5.21
N ALA A 124 8.29 -5.76 5.43
CA ALA A 124 7.31 -5.68 4.34
C ALA A 124 7.71 -4.66 3.26
N ARG A 125 8.25 -3.50 3.65
CA ARG A 125 8.79 -2.51 2.71
C ARG A 125 9.94 -3.06 1.88
N VAL A 126 10.89 -3.78 2.47
CA VAL A 126 11.98 -4.44 1.73
C VAL A 126 11.42 -5.45 0.73
N MET A 127 10.53 -6.33 1.17
CA MET A 127 9.90 -7.36 0.33
C MET A 127 9.10 -6.77 -0.85
N HIS A 128 8.55 -5.56 -0.69
CA HIS A 128 7.86 -4.79 -1.73
C HIS A 128 8.78 -3.85 -2.54
N GLY A 129 10.06 -3.75 -2.18
CA GLY A 129 11.00 -2.89 -2.89
C GLY A 129 10.82 -1.40 -2.62
N ILE A 130 10.30 -1.03 -1.44
CA ILE A 130 10.01 0.34 -1.04
C ILE A 130 11.07 0.84 -0.04
N ALA A 131 11.85 1.85 -0.41
CA ALA A 131 12.85 2.46 0.47
C ALA A 131 12.24 3.13 1.70
N SER A 132 12.97 3.17 2.80
CA SER A 132 12.65 4.02 3.96
C SER A 132 13.90 4.72 4.48
N PRO A 133 13.79 5.78 5.30
CA PRO A 133 14.97 6.51 5.80
C PRO A 133 15.99 5.61 6.51
N ALA A 134 15.52 4.64 7.31
CA ALA A 134 16.38 3.67 7.99
C ALA A 134 16.85 2.52 7.06
N TYR A 135 16.15 2.27 5.97
CA TYR A 135 16.41 1.19 5.01
C TYR A 135 16.44 1.74 3.57
N PRO A 136 17.45 2.56 3.21
CA PRO A 136 17.51 3.21 1.92
C PRO A 136 17.79 2.21 0.78
N SER A 137 17.24 2.47 -0.40
CA SER A 137 17.41 1.60 -1.57
C SER A 137 18.88 1.42 -1.96
N THR A 138 19.73 2.43 -1.76
CA THR A 138 21.17 2.37 -2.05
C THR A 138 21.89 1.24 -1.30
N ALA A 139 21.41 0.89 -0.10
CA ALA A 139 21.94 -0.21 0.69
C ALA A 139 21.14 -1.52 0.48
N TRP A 140 19.81 -1.44 0.49
CA TRP A 140 18.94 -2.62 0.64
C TRP A 140 18.42 -3.21 -0.68
N SER A 141 18.49 -2.47 -1.79
CA SER A 141 18.05 -2.98 -3.11
C SER A 141 18.92 -4.09 -3.68
N LYS A 142 20.12 -4.29 -3.12
CA LYS A 142 21.06 -5.34 -3.52
C LYS A 142 20.65 -6.73 -3.04
N THR A 143 19.71 -6.81 -2.08
CA THR A 143 19.22 -8.10 -1.58
C THR A 143 18.30 -8.75 -2.60
N HIS A 144 18.39 -10.07 -2.79
CA HIS A 144 17.49 -10.81 -3.69
C HIS A 144 16.01 -10.78 -3.25
N PHE A 145 15.77 -10.40 -2.00
CA PHE A 145 14.42 -10.26 -1.44
C PHE A 145 13.77 -8.91 -1.80
N TRP A 146 14.55 -7.93 -2.26
CA TRP A 146 14.03 -6.61 -2.59
C TRP A 146 13.00 -6.66 -3.72
N GLY A 147 11.75 -6.30 -3.43
CA GLY A 147 10.67 -6.26 -4.43
C GLY A 147 10.17 -7.64 -4.89
N ARG A 148 10.58 -8.72 -4.22
CA ARG A 148 10.21 -10.10 -4.59
C ARG A 148 8.72 -10.39 -4.42
N TYR A 149 8.05 -9.67 -3.52
CA TYR A 149 6.66 -9.89 -3.15
C TYR A 149 5.74 -8.71 -3.49
N THR A 150 6.09 -7.93 -4.51
CA THR A 150 5.26 -6.81 -5.02
C THR A 150 3.86 -7.22 -5.46
N HIS A 151 3.65 -8.49 -5.76
CA HIS A 151 2.37 -9.07 -6.17
C HIS A 151 1.55 -9.65 -5.00
N ILE A 152 2.08 -9.66 -3.77
CA ILE A 152 1.35 -10.08 -2.58
C ILE A 152 0.85 -8.85 -1.85
N ASP A 153 -0.27 -8.96 -1.13
CA ASP A 153 -0.79 -7.85 -0.35
C ASP A 153 0.21 -7.41 0.73
N PHE A 154 0.42 -6.10 0.84
CA PHE A 154 1.41 -5.55 1.77
C PHE A 154 1.09 -5.91 3.22
N LYS A 155 -0.20 -5.97 3.58
CA LYS A 155 -0.64 -6.33 4.93
C LYS A 155 -0.39 -7.80 5.21
N GLU A 156 -0.61 -8.69 4.24
CA GLU A 156 -0.27 -10.11 4.35
C GLU A 156 1.23 -10.32 4.58
N VAL A 157 2.08 -9.62 3.82
CA VAL A 157 3.53 -9.66 4.02
C VAL A 157 3.92 -9.12 5.40
N MET A 158 3.28 -8.04 5.85
CA MET A 158 3.55 -7.43 7.15
C MET A 158 3.13 -8.34 8.33
N GLU A 159 1.97 -8.99 8.25
CA GLU A 159 1.53 -9.95 9.28
C GLU A 159 2.41 -11.20 9.28
N ALA A 160 2.78 -11.74 8.12
CA ALA A 160 3.74 -12.83 8.05
C ALA A 160 5.10 -12.45 8.66
N ALA A 161 5.60 -11.25 8.36
CA ALA A 161 6.84 -10.73 8.94
C ALA A 161 6.75 -10.53 10.46
N LYS A 162 5.60 -10.10 10.97
CA LYS A 162 5.35 -9.95 12.41
C LYS A 162 5.45 -11.29 13.14
N GLU A 163 4.85 -12.34 12.58
CA GLU A 163 4.93 -13.68 13.17
C GLU A 163 6.36 -14.26 13.10
N GLU A 164 7.07 -14.09 11.98
CA GLU A 164 8.46 -14.55 11.88
C GLU A 164 9.42 -13.78 12.79
N LEU A 165 9.22 -12.46 12.98
CA LEU A 165 10.03 -11.66 13.92
C LEU A 165 9.85 -12.13 15.37
N LYS A 166 8.63 -12.47 15.80
CA LYS A 166 8.40 -13.05 17.14
C LYS A 166 9.18 -14.36 17.32
N ASN A 167 9.17 -15.22 16.31
CA ASN A 167 9.90 -16.49 16.33
C ASN A 167 11.43 -16.30 16.31
N PHE A 168 11.91 -15.22 15.69
CA PHE A 168 13.34 -14.91 15.61
C PHE A 168 13.88 -14.42 16.95
N VAL A 169 13.21 -13.45 17.59
CA VAL A 169 13.64 -12.91 18.90
C VAL A 169 13.65 -14.00 19.98
N GLY A 170 12.68 -14.92 19.96
CA GLY A 170 12.65 -16.05 20.89
C GLY A 170 13.85 -17.00 20.77
N LYS A 171 14.57 -17.01 19.63
CA LYS A 171 15.75 -17.85 19.41
C LYS A 171 17.06 -17.18 19.78
N ASP A 172 17.16 -15.85 19.67
CA ASP A 172 18.36 -15.10 20.08
C ASP A 172 18.51 -15.02 21.61
N THR A 173 17.50 -15.48 22.37
CA THR A 173 17.50 -15.48 23.84
C THR A 173 17.81 -16.86 24.45
N LEU A 174 18.16 -17.86 23.63
CA LEU A 174 18.56 -19.22 24.01
C LEU A 174 20.03 -19.47 23.61
#